data_AF-A0A2J6QDW5-F1
#
_entry.id   AF-A0A2J6QDW5-F1
#
_cell.length_a   1.000
_cell.length_b   1.000
_cell.length_c   1.000
_cell.angle_alpha   90.00
_cell.angle_beta   90.00
_cell.angle_gamma   90.00
#
_symmetry.space_group_name_H-M   'P 1'
#
loop_
_entity.id
_entity.type
_entity.pdbx_description
1 polymer ?
#
loop_
_entity_poly.entity_id
_entity_poly.type
_entity_poly.pdbx_seq_one_letter_code
_entity_poly.pdbx_strand_id
1 'polypeptide(L)'
;MKTFVTFSLILGASAFAVPRSSCSFELTASGGQSGTIGQLSDGQSRIGGGLSAATFTINNGGIIDSAGRGCILTPSVEQFQCDQGVGPTYGFSIDSNETLTYSGSSVFYACPASETEWNLYTTPVIGQLKCVEIALSASGCGAAASVAPSVTTTTVTVYSCGVASSASTQAIYTSPVAQSSISATTYLSAPASPSSPSTPSVSPASPSIASVATAPIIPTTSEQPSYSATIVPPSIETTSPGSYPHSYISPASESVVIPTPSTSIIITPPTSTYLPLPPYANTTLSKVSVPATSTQTSSTCAATILTGSSTSGNYQYPHLIIPVSSSTPSTAAGTSYFGTISSNTSTIFNFDIPTSYSGSTCNLIFLLPLQSQLETSSYTFSGSGGVEFEQLSSAATQSTTWDNAPGVEKDLGEFTLSEGSSTLIESFACPAGQTVAFEMSAVGDTYLYYFQDWNPSPLGLYITVC
;
A
#
# COMPACT_ATOMS: atom_id res chain seq x y z
N MET A 1 -27.69 -58.13 -9.93
CA MET A 1 -26.67 -57.38 -9.17
C MET A 1 -26.94 -55.89 -9.40
N LYS A 2 -27.14 -55.10 -8.35
CA LYS A 2 -27.27 -53.63 -8.43
C LYS A 2 -26.46 -53.04 -7.28
N THR A 3 -25.37 -52.38 -7.61
CA THR A 3 -24.41 -51.85 -6.65
C THR A 3 -24.81 -50.42 -6.31
N PHE A 4 -25.05 -50.11 -5.04
CA PHE A 4 -25.17 -48.74 -4.57
C PHE A 4 -23.76 -48.19 -4.30
N VAL A 5 -23.45 -47.03 -4.87
CA VAL A 5 -22.22 -46.27 -4.60
C VAL A 5 -22.59 -45.10 -3.72
N THR A 6 -22.12 -45.10 -2.47
CA THR A 6 -22.32 -44.00 -1.53
C THR A 6 -21.19 -43.00 -1.69
N PHE A 7 -21.50 -41.78 -2.14
CA PHE A 7 -20.54 -40.67 -2.15
C PHE A 7 -20.56 -39.98 -0.78
N SER A 8 -19.42 -40.00 -0.08
CA SER A 8 -19.22 -39.25 1.16
C SER A 8 -18.69 -37.86 0.83
N LEU A 9 -19.45 -36.81 1.17
CA LEU A 9 -19.02 -35.42 1.02
C LEU A 9 -18.18 -35.03 2.25
N ILE A 10 -16.86 -34.86 2.08
CA ILE A 10 -15.98 -34.35 3.14
C ILE A 10 -15.93 -32.83 3.04
N LEU A 11 -16.56 -32.13 3.99
CA LEU A 11 -16.43 -30.69 4.14
C LEU A 11 -15.09 -30.37 4.82
N GLY A 12 -14.08 -30.06 4.01
CA GLY A 12 -12.82 -29.51 4.49
C GLY A 12 -12.99 -28.03 4.87
N ALA A 13 -13.04 -27.74 6.17
CA ALA A 13 -13.01 -26.37 6.66
C ALA A 13 -11.56 -25.86 6.66
N SER A 14 -11.16 -25.14 5.62
CA SER A 14 -9.91 -24.38 5.62
C SER A 14 -10.05 -23.20 6.58
N ALA A 15 -9.41 -23.29 7.74
CA ALA A 15 -9.26 -22.16 8.64
C ALA A 15 -8.28 -21.15 8.00
N PHE A 16 -8.80 -20.07 7.41
CA PHE A 16 -7.99 -18.91 7.06
C PHE A 16 -7.38 -18.34 8.35
N ALA A 17 -6.05 -18.44 8.47
CA ALA A 17 -5.32 -17.72 9.49
C ALA A 17 -5.35 -16.24 9.14
N VAL A 18 -6.15 -15.46 9.86
CA VAL A 18 -6.18 -13.99 9.73
C VAL A 18 -4.77 -13.47 10.04
N PRO A 19 -4.10 -12.76 9.12
CA PRO A 19 -2.80 -12.15 9.40
C PRO A 19 -2.94 -11.22 10.60
N ARG A 20 -2.00 -11.31 11.56
CA ARG A 20 -2.01 -10.37 12.69
C ARG A 20 -1.68 -8.99 12.16
N SER A 21 -2.63 -8.06 12.24
CA SER A 21 -2.43 -6.67 11.82
C SER A 21 -1.41 -5.92 12.68
N SER A 22 -0.95 -6.49 13.80
CA SER A 22 0.22 -6.00 14.53
C SER A 22 1.01 -7.07 15.30
N CYS A 23 2.32 -6.84 15.41
CA CYS A 23 3.28 -7.58 16.23
C CYS A 23 4.55 -6.74 16.45
N SER A 24 5.34 -7.10 17.46
CA SER A 24 6.66 -6.50 17.71
C SER A 24 7.76 -7.52 17.39
N PHE A 25 8.86 -7.04 16.82
CA PHE A 25 9.93 -7.87 16.28
C PHE A 25 11.29 -7.16 16.33
N GLU A 26 12.35 -7.94 16.17
CA GLU A 26 13.69 -7.44 15.86
C GLU A 26 14.02 -7.79 14.40
N LEU A 27 14.80 -6.95 13.74
CA LEU A 27 15.25 -7.21 12.36
C LEU A 27 16.65 -7.79 12.32
N THR A 28 16.86 -8.79 11.47
CA THR A 28 18.17 -9.36 11.13
C THR A 28 18.36 -9.40 9.63
N ALA A 29 19.43 -8.77 9.13
CA ALA A 29 19.84 -8.85 7.74
C ALA A 29 20.60 -10.15 7.44
N SER A 30 20.41 -10.63 6.22
CA SER A 30 21.13 -11.75 5.61
C SER A 30 21.38 -11.47 4.12
N GLY A 31 22.33 -12.17 3.51
CA GLY A 31 22.69 -11.96 2.09
C GLY A 31 24.06 -11.31 1.95
N GLY A 32 24.17 -10.27 1.09
CA GLY A 32 25.43 -9.59 0.80
C GLY A 32 26.03 -8.84 1.99
N GLN A 33 25.20 -8.48 2.98
CA GLN A 33 25.61 -8.12 4.33
C GLN A 33 24.67 -8.81 5.34
N SER A 34 25.17 -9.13 6.54
CA SER A 34 24.43 -9.84 7.57
C SER A 34 24.64 -9.26 8.96
N GLY A 35 23.62 -9.35 9.81
CA GLY A 35 23.68 -8.90 11.21
C GLY A 35 22.36 -8.35 11.73
N THR A 36 22.25 -8.17 13.04
CA THR A 36 21.09 -7.53 13.69
C THR A 36 21.01 -6.05 13.28
N ILE A 37 19.78 -5.55 13.09
CA ILE A 37 19.54 -4.13 12.83
C ILE A 37 19.44 -3.40 14.16
N GLY A 38 20.37 -2.47 14.39
CA GLY A 38 20.28 -1.49 15.47
C GLY A 38 19.84 -0.13 14.96
N GLN A 39 19.61 0.81 15.88
CA GLN A 39 19.35 2.21 15.55
C GLN A 39 20.35 3.12 16.23
N LEU A 40 20.70 4.21 15.53
CA LEU A 40 21.34 5.38 16.15
C LEU A 40 20.31 6.15 17.01
N SER A 41 20.80 7.04 17.87
CA SER A 41 19.94 7.84 18.76
C SER A 41 19.01 8.80 18.01
N ASP A 42 19.36 9.22 16.79
CA ASP A 42 18.51 10.01 15.91
C ASP A 42 17.38 9.18 15.27
N GLY A 43 17.61 7.88 15.03
CA GLY A 43 16.64 6.91 14.53
C GLY A 43 17.03 6.20 13.23
N GLN A 44 18.21 6.48 12.67
CA GLN A 44 18.74 5.77 11.52
C GLN A 44 18.95 4.28 11.84
N SER A 45 18.28 3.39 11.09
CA SER A 45 18.46 1.94 11.17
C SER A 45 19.74 1.51 10.44
N ARG A 46 20.54 0.64 11.08
CA ARG A 46 21.84 0.19 10.55
C ARG A 46 22.16 -1.27 10.86
N ILE A 47 22.92 -1.90 9.97
CA ILE A 47 23.70 -3.11 10.27
C ILE A 47 25.08 -2.68 10.77
N GLY A 48 25.60 -3.37 11.80
CA GLY A 48 26.97 -3.16 12.29
C GLY A 48 27.07 -2.10 13.39
N GLY A 49 28.21 -1.41 13.46
CA GLY A 49 28.47 -0.34 14.44
C GLY A 49 28.52 -0.76 15.93
N GLY A 50 28.28 -2.03 16.25
CA GLY A 50 28.14 -2.50 17.64
C GLY A 50 26.83 -2.07 18.32
N LEU A 51 25.83 -1.65 17.54
CA LEU A 51 24.52 -1.25 18.03
C LEU A 51 23.76 -2.47 18.57
N SER A 52 23.01 -2.29 19.66
CA SER A 52 22.04 -3.28 20.12
C SER A 52 20.90 -3.41 19.11
N ALA A 53 20.33 -4.62 18.99
CA ALA A 53 19.14 -4.85 18.17
C ALA A 53 18.01 -3.88 18.57
N ALA A 54 17.38 -3.28 17.56
CA ALA A 54 16.25 -2.40 17.73
C ALA A 54 14.94 -3.20 17.69
N THR A 55 14.03 -2.92 18.62
CA THR A 55 12.68 -3.47 18.61
C THR A 55 11.77 -2.56 17.80
N PHE A 56 11.10 -3.14 16.80
CA PHE A 56 10.12 -2.51 15.95
C PHE A 56 8.72 -3.05 16.28
N THR A 57 7.67 -2.32 15.91
CA THR A 57 6.28 -2.78 15.95
C THR A 57 5.59 -2.40 14.66
N ILE A 58 5.04 -3.38 13.95
CA ILE A 58 4.22 -3.15 12.76
C ILE A 58 2.76 -3.03 13.18
N ASN A 59 2.03 -2.10 12.57
CA ASN A 59 0.58 -2.00 12.66
C ASN A 59 0.01 -1.59 11.29
N ASN A 60 -0.88 -2.40 10.73
CA ASN A 60 -1.55 -2.15 9.44
C ASN A 60 -0.58 -1.72 8.31
N GLY A 61 0.58 -2.36 8.25
CA GLY A 61 1.62 -2.12 7.25
C GLY A 61 2.52 -0.90 7.47
N GLY A 62 2.33 -0.12 8.54
CA GLY A 62 3.28 0.90 8.99
C GLY A 62 4.12 0.38 10.17
N ILE A 63 5.41 0.73 10.23
CA ILE A 63 6.32 0.31 11.30
C ILE A 63 6.67 1.49 12.20
N ILE A 64 6.66 1.30 13.52
CA ILE A 64 7.25 2.22 14.49
C ILE A 64 8.39 1.55 15.26
N ASP A 65 9.32 2.33 15.80
CA ASP A 65 10.33 1.82 16.73
C ASP A 65 9.89 1.89 18.21
N SER A 66 10.73 1.37 19.11
CA SER A 66 10.49 1.37 20.56
C SER A 66 10.45 2.75 21.21
N ALA A 67 10.94 3.80 20.53
CA ALA A 67 10.82 5.19 20.95
C ALA A 67 9.52 5.85 20.43
N GLY A 68 8.70 5.13 19.66
CA GLY A 68 7.46 5.61 19.06
C GLY A 68 7.66 6.47 17.81
N ARG A 69 8.85 6.41 17.18
CA ARG A 69 9.13 7.12 15.92
C ARG A 69 8.54 6.35 14.74
N GLY A 70 7.93 7.06 13.80
CA GLY A 70 7.45 6.48 12.55
C GLY A 70 8.62 6.06 11.68
N CYS A 71 8.69 4.78 11.33
CA CYS A 71 9.68 4.28 10.38
C CYS A 71 9.24 4.60 8.96
N ILE A 72 10.06 5.36 8.26
CA ILE A 72 9.83 5.88 6.92
C ILE A 72 10.82 5.30 5.92
N LEU A 73 10.49 5.45 4.65
CA LEU A 73 11.47 5.46 3.56
C LEU A 73 11.72 6.92 3.17
N THR A 74 12.98 7.35 3.18
CA THR A 74 13.29 8.77 2.91
C THR A 74 12.95 9.17 1.46
N PRO A 75 12.31 10.33 1.21
CA PRO A 75 11.74 10.66 -0.11
C PRO A 75 12.69 10.74 -1.30
N SER A 76 14.01 10.68 -1.10
CA SER A 76 15.01 10.89 -2.17
C SER A 76 15.87 9.68 -2.48
N VAL A 77 15.98 8.71 -1.55
CA VAL A 77 16.84 7.52 -1.68
C VAL A 77 16.21 6.26 -1.06
N GLU A 78 14.98 6.35 -0.56
CA GLU A 78 14.24 5.28 0.11
C GLU A 78 15.03 4.60 1.25
N GLN A 79 15.74 5.39 2.06
CA GLN A 79 16.43 4.86 3.24
C GLN A 79 15.42 4.49 4.32
N PHE A 80 15.50 3.27 4.84
CA PHE A 80 14.71 2.83 5.99
C PHE A 80 15.30 3.38 7.30
N GLN A 81 14.58 4.29 7.93
CA GLN A 81 14.92 4.94 9.20
C GLN A 81 13.65 5.34 9.96
N CYS A 82 13.74 5.65 11.26
CA CYS A 82 12.56 6.04 12.05
C CYS A 82 12.73 7.41 12.69
N ASP A 83 11.96 8.39 12.23
CA ASP A 83 12.19 9.80 12.53
C ASP A 83 11.21 10.34 13.60
N GLN A 84 11.67 11.33 14.38
CA GLN A 84 10.85 11.89 15.46
C GLN A 84 9.73 12.78 14.91
N GLY A 85 8.49 12.49 15.30
CA GLY A 85 7.32 13.31 14.97
C GLY A 85 6.72 13.06 13.58
N VAL A 86 7.24 12.08 12.82
CA VAL A 86 6.62 11.63 11.56
C VAL A 86 5.75 10.39 11.79
N GLY A 87 4.71 10.23 10.96
CA GLY A 87 3.99 8.97 10.83
C GLY A 87 4.82 7.94 10.06
N PRO A 88 4.54 6.64 10.20
CA PRO A 88 5.26 5.60 9.47
C PRO A 88 4.94 5.63 7.97
N THR A 89 5.90 5.25 7.13
CA THR A 89 5.60 4.82 5.75
C THR A 89 4.84 3.50 5.83
N TYR A 90 3.72 3.42 5.10
CA TYR A 90 2.91 2.21 4.97
C TYR A 90 3.34 1.40 3.74
N GLY A 91 3.03 0.11 3.72
CA GLY A 91 3.40 -0.82 2.64
C GLY A 91 4.37 -1.93 3.07
N PHE A 92 4.78 -1.95 4.34
CA PHE A 92 5.52 -3.07 4.90
C PHE A 92 4.58 -4.25 5.21
N SER A 93 5.09 -5.48 5.12
CA SER A 93 4.41 -6.65 5.67
C SER A 93 5.41 -7.69 6.14
N ILE A 94 5.00 -8.59 7.03
CA ILE A 94 5.82 -9.73 7.47
C ILE A 94 5.12 -11.00 7.01
N ASP A 95 5.81 -11.81 6.21
CA ASP A 95 5.26 -13.03 5.65
C ASP A 95 5.22 -14.19 6.66
N SER A 96 4.70 -15.35 6.24
CA SER A 96 4.64 -16.55 7.09
C SER A 96 6.01 -17.15 7.43
N ASN A 97 7.09 -16.69 6.81
CA ASN A 97 8.47 -17.10 7.04
C ASN A 97 9.23 -16.11 7.95
N GLU A 98 8.53 -15.19 8.62
CA GLU A 98 9.13 -14.05 9.34
C GLU A 98 10.06 -13.20 8.46
N THR A 99 9.76 -13.05 7.16
CA THR A 99 10.50 -12.15 6.26
C THR A 99 9.78 -10.82 6.17
N LEU A 100 10.49 -9.72 6.48
CA LEU A 100 10.00 -8.37 6.22
C LEU A 100 10.01 -8.15 4.71
N THR A 101 8.91 -7.58 4.21
CA THR A 101 8.76 -7.12 2.84
C THR A 101 8.33 -5.66 2.84
N TYR A 102 8.62 -4.94 1.76
CA TYR A 102 8.06 -3.63 1.45
C TYR A 102 7.49 -3.66 0.02
N SER A 103 6.23 -3.26 -0.14
CA SER A 103 5.50 -3.32 -1.42
C SER A 103 5.61 -4.69 -2.11
N GLY A 104 5.53 -5.77 -1.31
CA GLY A 104 5.64 -7.16 -1.75
C GLY A 104 7.08 -7.65 -2.02
N SER A 105 8.08 -6.78 -2.07
CA SER A 105 9.50 -7.16 -2.21
C SER A 105 10.11 -7.55 -0.87
N SER A 106 10.74 -8.73 -0.80
CA SER A 106 11.64 -9.13 0.31
C SER A 106 13.08 -8.64 0.13
N VAL A 107 13.37 -7.99 -1.00
CA VAL A 107 14.70 -7.49 -1.36
C VAL A 107 14.88 -6.07 -0.80
N PHE A 108 15.96 -5.92 -0.03
CA PHE A 108 16.47 -4.65 0.49
C PHE A 108 17.95 -4.50 0.09
N TYR A 109 18.53 -3.33 0.33
CA TYR A 109 19.93 -3.04 0.03
C TYR A 109 20.65 -2.50 1.28
N ALA A 110 21.84 -3.03 1.53
CA ALA A 110 22.77 -2.53 2.53
C ALA A 110 23.87 -1.72 1.83
N CYS A 111 23.93 -0.40 2.07
CA CYS A 111 24.99 0.44 1.51
C CYS A 111 25.88 1.02 2.62
N PRO A 112 27.22 1.04 2.47
CA PRO A 112 28.12 1.46 3.54
C PRO A 112 27.89 2.91 3.99
N ALA A 113 27.65 3.08 5.28
CA ALA A 113 27.68 4.38 5.96
C ALA A 113 29.09 4.67 6.53
N SER A 114 29.85 3.63 6.84
CA SER A 114 31.27 3.66 7.21
C SER A 114 31.94 2.34 6.80
N GLU A 115 33.20 2.09 7.20
CA GLU A 115 33.87 0.80 6.94
C GLU A 115 33.25 -0.38 7.73
N THR A 116 32.42 -0.10 8.75
CA THR A 116 31.84 -1.11 9.66
C THR A 116 30.33 -0.95 9.90
N GLU A 117 29.66 -0.12 9.11
CA GLU A 117 28.23 0.20 9.25
C GLU A 117 27.57 0.31 7.88
N TRP A 118 26.32 -0.16 7.79
CA TRP A 118 25.53 -0.10 6.55
C TRP A 118 24.13 0.43 6.85
N ASN A 119 23.72 1.45 6.09
CA ASN A 119 22.33 1.92 6.06
C ASN A 119 21.47 0.96 5.22
N LEU A 120 20.17 0.89 5.50
CA LEU A 120 19.20 0.05 4.82
C LEU A 120 18.36 0.87 3.83
N TYR A 121 18.06 0.30 2.67
CA TYR A 121 17.27 0.93 1.60
C TYR A 121 16.36 -0.11 0.92
N THR A 122 15.26 0.32 0.30
CA THR A 122 14.41 -0.54 -0.55
C THR A 122 14.84 -0.55 -2.02
N THR A 123 15.58 0.48 -2.45
CA THR A 123 16.21 0.57 -3.78
C THR A 123 17.72 0.77 -3.68
N PRO A 124 18.51 0.36 -4.69
CA PRO A 124 19.97 0.51 -4.64
C PRO A 124 20.38 1.97 -4.88
N VAL A 125 21.19 2.53 -3.98
CA VAL A 125 21.59 3.95 -4.07
C VAL A 125 22.54 4.20 -5.24
N ILE A 126 22.11 5.04 -6.18
CA ILE A 126 22.90 5.40 -7.38
C ILE A 126 24.26 6.00 -6.96
N GLY A 127 25.33 5.51 -7.60
CA GLY A 127 26.71 5.93 -7.31
C GLY A 127 27.37 5.20 -6.15
N GLN A 128 26.62 4.50 -5.28
CA GLN A 128 27.20 3.68 -4.22
C GLN A 128 27.47 2.24 -4.70
N LEU A 129 28.56 2.06 -5.45
CA LEU A 129 28.97 0.76 -6.03
C LEU A 129 29.28 -0.35 -5.01
N LYS A 130 29.24 -0.04 -3.70
CA LYS A 130 29.37 -1.00 -2.59
C LYS A 130 28.02 -1.38 -1.94
N CYS A 131 26.89 -0.90 -2.46
CA CYS A 131 25.58 -1.41 -2.07
C CYS A 131 25.49 -2.90 -2.41
N VAL A 132 24.94 -3.70 -1.48
CA VAL A 132 24.72 -5.13 -1.66
C VAL A 132 23.29 -5.51 -1.32
N GLU A 133 22.76 -6.49 -2.04
CA GLU A 133 21.41 -7.02 -1.81
C GLU A 133 21.35 -7.80 -0.49
N ILE A 134 20.28 -7.60 0.26
CA ILE A 134 20.00 -8.25 1.54
C ILE A 134 18.52 -8.64 1.65
N ALA A 135 18.23 -9.65 2.47
CA ALA A 135 16.90 -9.97 2.95
C ALA A 135 16.82 -9.72 4.47
N LEU A 136 15.65 -9.25 4.93
CA LEU A 136 15.42 -8.88 6.33
C LEU A 136 14.44 -9.88 6.98
N SER A 137 14.89 -10.57 8.03
CA SER A 137 14.02 -11.40 8.87
C SER A 137 13.54 -10.62 10.10
N ALA A 138 12.25 -10.71 10.40
CA ALA A 138 11.53 -10.02 11.46
C ALA A 138 11.11 -10.99 12.58
N SER A 139 12.09 -11.43 13.36
CA SER A 139 11.89 -12.41 14.43
C SER A 139 11.03 -11.85 15.56
N GLY A 140 9.96 -12.57 15.92
CA GLY A 140 9.00 -12.20 16.98
C GLY A 140 7.55 -12.05 16.50
N CYS A 141 7.35 -12.05 15.18
CA CYS A 141 6.03 -12.02 14.55
C CYS A 141 5.49 -13.40 14.16
N GLY A 142 6.31 -14.44 14.24
CA GLY A 142 5.97 -15.81 13.89
C GLY A 142 4.77 -16.37 14.65
N ALA A 143 4.13 -17.37 14.04
CA ALA A 143 2.96 -18.00 14.62
C ALA A 143 3.29 -18.64 15.97
N ALA A 144 2.71 -18.08 17.05
CA ALA A 144 2.51 -18.85 18.27
C ALA A 144 1.72 -20.10 17.88
N ALA A 145 2.40 -21.26 17.89
CA ALA A 145 1.79 -22.54 17.54
C ALA A 145 0.46 -22.67 18.28
N SER A 146 -0.60 -22.96 17.53
CA SER A 146 -1.93 -23.11 18.13
C SER A 146 -1.84 -24.22 19.18
N VAL A 147 -1.89 -23.82 20.45
CA VAL A 147 -2.14 -24.76 21.54
C VAL A 147 -3.56 -25.22 21.32
N ALA A 148 -3.71 -26.33 20.58
CA ALA A 148 -5.00 -26.95 20.37
C ALA A 148 -5.65 -27.15 21.74
N PRO A 149 -6.89 -26.70 21.95
CA PRO A 149 -7.56 -26.96 23.22
C PRO A 149 -7.65 -28.48 23.35
N SER A 150 -6.94 -29.04 24.33
CA SER A 150 -7.05 -30.46 24.67
C SER A 150 -8.51 -30.76 24.99
N VAL A 151 -9.19 -31.40 24.03
CA VAL A 151 -10.55 -31.87 24.22
C VAL A 151 -10.50 -32.99 25.25
N THR A 152 -10.77 -32.66 26.50
CA THR A 152 -10.94 -33.64 27.57
C THR A 152 -12.21 -34.44 27.27
N THR A 153 -12.04 -35.62 26.68
CA THR A 153 -13.13 -36.52 26.31
C THR A 153 -13.78 -37.13 27.54
N THR A 154 -14.69 -36.40 28.18
CA THR A 154 -15.51 -36.93 29.29
C THR A 154 -16.54 -37.91 28.74
N THR A 155 -16.21 -39.21 28.76
CA THR A 155 -17.16 -40.29 28.49
C THR A 155 -18.24 -40.33 29.58
N VAL A 156 -19.43 -39.83 29.26
CA VAL A 156 -20.62 -39.98 30.11
C VAL A 156 -21.25 -41.34 29.85
N THR A 157 -21.03 -42.29 30.75
CA THR A 157 -21.69 -43.60 30.73
C THR A 157 -23.14 -43.46 31.16
N VAL A 158 -24.08 -43.55 30.22
CA VAL A 158 -25.52 -43.44 30.51
C VAL A 158 -26.04 -44.74 31.12
N TYR A 159 -26.29 -44.75 32.43
CA TYR A 159 -27.03 -45.82 33.09
C TYR A 159 -28.51 -45.47 33.21
N SER A 160 -29.35 -46.20 32.48
CA SER A 160 -30.80 -46.18 32.64
C SER A 160 -31.23 -47.14 33.75
N CYS A 161 -32.06 -46.69 34.70
CA CYS A 161 -33.18 -47.44 35.32
C CYS A 161 -33.80 -46.70 36.51
N GLY A 162 -35.10 -46.97 36.78
CA GLY A 162 -35.69 -46.84 38.11
C GLY A 162 -36.77 -45.76 38.29
N VAL A 163 -37.99 -46.18 38.60
CA VAL A 163 -39.16 -45.32 38.88
C VAL A 163 -39.49 -45.26 40.38
N ALA A 164 -40.05 -44.12 40.81
CA ALA A 164 -40.71 -43.84 42.12
C ALA A 164 -39.79 -43.91 43.37
N SER A 165 -39.89 -43.03 44.38
CA SER A 165 -41.08 -42.37 44.93
C SER A 165 -40.72 -41.10 45.74
N SER A 166 -41.74 -40.41 46.26
CA SER A 166 -41.69 -39.12 46.95
C SER A 166 -41.14 -39.13 48.39
N ALA A 167 -40.33 -38.12 48.74
CA ALA A 167 -40.32 -37.50 50.08
C ALA A 167 -39.68 -36.10 50.03
N SER A 168 -40.21 -35.17 50.82
CA SER A 168 -39.78 -33.76 50.90
C SER A 168 -38.89 -33.48 52.12
N THR A 169 -37.83 -32.68 51.97
CA THR A 169 -37.34 -31.77 53.04
C THR A 169 -36.44 -30.65 52.50
N GLN A 170 -36.31 -29.57 53.28
CA GLN A 170 -35.63 -28.32 52.95
C GLN A 170 -34.09 -28.42 52.99
N ALA A 171 -33.39 -27.54 52.26
CA ALA A 171 -32.01 -27.17 52.52
C ALA A 171 -31.76 -25.69 52.18
N ILE A 172 -30.72 -25.11 52.79
CA ILE A 172 -30.50 -23.66 52.95
C ILE A 172 -29.41 -23.14 51.99
N TYR A 173 -29.46 -21.84 51.68
CA TYR A 173 -28.44 -21.07 50.97
C TYR A 173 -27.00 -21.29 51.47
N THR A 174 -26.02 -21.31 50.57
CA THR A 174 -24.77 -20.52 50.69
C THR A 174 -23.93 -20.58 49.39
N SER A 175 -23.30 -19.47 49.04
CA SER A 175 -22.29 -19.39 47.97
C SER A 175 -20.88 -19.37 48.58
N PRO A 176 -19.86 -20.01 47.97
CA PRO A 176 -18.49 -19.93 48.46
C PRO A 176 -17.76 -18.69 47.92
N VAL A 177 -17.14 -17.92 48.84
CA VAL A 177 -16.11 -16.93 48.55
C VAL A 177 -14.75 -17.55 48.90
N ALA A 178 -13.76 -17.44 48.02
CA ALA A 178 -12.38 -17.82 48.32
C ALA A 178 -11.59 -16.60 48.83
N GLN A 179 -10.88 -16.78 49.94
CA GLN A 179 -10.25 -15.71 50.71
C GLN A 179 -8.75 -15.99 50.88
N SER A 180 -7.91 -14.96 50.74
CA SER A 180 -6.46 -15.05 50.90
C SER A 180 -6.04 -15.31 52.34
N SER A 181 -4.90 -15.98 52.54
CA SER A 181 -4.23 -16.07 53.83
C SER A 181 -2.71 -15.88 53.70
N ILE A 182 -2.11 -15.46 54.81
CA ILE A 182 -0.73 -14.93 54.96
C ILE A 182 -0.04 -15.70 56.10
N SER A 183 1.29 -15.75 56.07
CA SER A 183 2.11 -16.15 57.23
C SER A 183 3.35 -15.27 57.36
N ALA A 184 3.58 -14.74 58.56
CA ALA A 184 4.78 -14.01 58.97
C ALA A 184 5.48 -14.77 60.11
N THR A 185 6.75 -14.52 60.45
CA THR A 185 7.08 -13.57 61.54
C THR A 185 8.57 -13.20 61.63
N THR A 186 8.84 -11.90 61.88
CA THR A 186 9.87 -11.23 62.74
C THR A 186 11.27 -11.85 63.02
N TYR A 187 12.35 -11.07 63.21
CA TYR A 187 12.52 -10.03 64.25
C TYR A 187 13.51 -8.86 63.94
N LEU A 188 13.10 -7.65 64.37
CA LEU A 188 13.85 -6.49 64.95
C LEU A 188 15.29 -6.11 64.50
N SER A 189 15.46 -4.86 63.99
CA SER A 189 16.01 -3.69 64.74
C SER A 189 16.35 -2.48 63.83
N ALA A 190 16.23 -1.25 64.35
CA ALA A 190 16.62 0.05 63.75
C ALA A 190 17.87 0.62 64.51
N PRO A 191 18.49 1.82 64.23
CA PRO A 191 17.98 2.97 63.44
C PRO A 191 19.00 3.85 62.64
N ALA A 192 18.47 4.94 62.06
CA ALA A 192 19.06 6.28 61.80
C ALA A 192 20.04 6.54 60.61
N SER A 193 19.80 7.69 59.95
CA SER A 193 20.66 8.33 58.92
C SER A 193 21.85 9.08 59.54
N PRO A 194 22.86 9.47 58.74
CA PRO A 194 22.90 10.88 58.29
C PRO A 194 23.40 11.11 56.85
N SER A 195 23.41 12.39 56.45
CA SER A 195 23.68 12.97 55.13
C SER A 195 25.16 13.22 54.78
N SER A 196 25.49 13.19 53.46
CA SER A 196 26.43 14.04 52.67
C SER A 196 27.87 14.32 53.20
N PRO A 197 28.92 14.31 52.34
CA PRO A 197 29.20 15.50 51.52
C PRO A 197 29.90 15.28 50.15
N SER A 198 29.98 16.36 49.36
CA SER A 198 30.68 16.49 48.08
C SER A 198 32.03 17.23 48.21
N THR A 199 33.01 16.95 47.33
CA THR A 199 34.26 17.73 47.16
C THR A 199 34.81 17.68 45.71
N PRO A 200 35.72 18.60 45.29
CA PRO A 200 35.96 18.92 43.87
C PRO A 200 37.41 18.70 43.35
N SER A 201 37.62 18.87 42.04
CA SER A 201 38.92 19.08 41.35
C SER A 201 38.67 19.80 40.01
N VAL A 202 38.97 21.10 39.81
CA VAL A 202 40.27 21.81 39.62
C VAL A 202 40.88 21.63 38.22
N SER A 203 41.03 22.76 37.51
CA SER A 203 41.58 22.91 36.14
C SER A 203 43.10 23.12 36.11
N PRO A 204 43.68 23.17 34.90
CA PRO A 204 44.73 24.14 34.59
C PRO A 204 44.46 24.99 33.33
N ALA A 205 45.16 26.13 33.23
CA ALA A 205 45.33 26.95 32.03
C ALA A 205 46.84 26.95 31.65
N SER A 206 47.35 27.57 30.57
CA SER A 206 46.87 28.60 29.63
C SER A 206 47.67 28.40 28.29
N PRO A 207 47.88 29.34 27.32
CA PRO A 207 47.55 30.77 27.24
C PRO A 207 46.88 31.25 25.93
N SER A 208 46.52 32.54 25.93
CA SER A 208 46.04 33.31 24.79
C SER A 208 47.20 33.98 24.00
N ILE A 209 47.01 34.19 22.70
CA ILE A 209 47.77 35.14 21.86
C ILE A 209 46.77 36.00 21.09
N ALA A 210 47.05 37.30 20.95
CA ALA A 210 46.15 38.29 20.33
C ALA A 210 46.82 39.07 19.18
N SER A 211 46.06 39.33 18.11
CA SER A 211 46.16 40.50 17.19
C SER A 211 45.07 40.37 16.09
N VAL A 212 44.08 41.27 16.00
CA VAL A 212 44.05 42.59 15.31
C VAL A 212 44.15 42.52 13.76
N ALA A 213 43.01 42.74 13.08
CA ALA A 213 42.93 43.49 11.80
C ALA A 213 41.46 43.81 11.38
N THR A 214 41.07 45.07 11.58
CA THR A 214 40.23 45.98 10.78
C THR A 214 39.26 45.46 9.68
N ALA A 215 38.01 45.94 9.73
CA ALA A 215 37.01 45.87 8.65
C ALA A 215 37.09 47.06 7.66
N PRO A 216 36.41 46.99 6.51
CA PRO A 216 35.81 48.18 5.89
C PRO A 216 34.28 48.20 6.02
N ILE A 217 33.72 49.41 6.00
CA ILE A 217 32.32 49.74 6.32
C ILE A 217 31.52 49.92 5.02
N ILE A 218 30.27 49.46 4.98
CA ILE A 218 29.25 49.94 4.04
C ILE A 218 27.99 50.30 4.86
N PRO A 219 27.43 51.52 4.73
CA PRO A 219 26.27 51.95 5.50
C PRO A 219 24.95 51.66 4.77
N THR A 220 23.95 51.17 5.49
CA THR A 220 22.55 51.23 5.09
C THR A 220 21.70 51.74 6.26
N THR A 221 21.19 52.96 6.10
CA THR A 221 20.27 53.64 7.01
C THR A 221 18.88 53.71 6.38
N SER A 222 17.85 53.91 7.20
CA SER A 222 16.40 54.11 6.90
C SER A 222 15.55 52.91 7.35
N GLU A 223 15.24 52.79 8.64
CA GLU A 223 14.22 53.57 9.39
C GLU A 223 12.81 52.96 9.29
N GLN A 224 12.27 52.64 10.46
CA GLN A 224 11.04 51.89 10.71
C GLN A 224 10.02 52.82 11.39
N PRO A 225 8.74 52.82 10.99
CA PRO A 225 7.65 53.14 11.90
C PRO A 225 6.99 51.86 12.44
N SER A 226 6.93 51.78 13.77
CA SER A 226 6.27 50.71 14.51
C SER A 226 4.76 50.90 14.52
N TYR A 227 4.01 49.81 14.32
CA TYR A 227 2.61 49.70 14.77
C TYR A 227 2.38 48.32 15.40
N SER A 228 2.29 48.28 16.72
CA SER A 228 1.86 47.10 17.48
C SER A 228 0.35 47.10 17.64
N ALA A 229 -0.31 46.01 17.24
CA ALA A 229 -1.71 45.75 17.59
C ALA A 229 -1.85 44.28 18.02
N THR A 230 -1.93 44.06 19.33
CA THR A 230 -2.17 42.74 19.92
C THR A 230 -3.64 42.35 19.75
N ILE A 231 -3.94 41.39 18.88
CA ILE A 231 -5.28 40.80 18.78
C ILE A 231 -5.31 39.53 19.63
N VAL A 232 -6.14 39.56 20.68
CA VAL A 232 -6.43 38.40 21.54
C VAL A 232 -7.51 37.56 20.84
N PRO A 233 -7.30 36.26 20.56
CA PRO A 233 -8.36 35.40 20.06
C PRO A 233 -9.37 35.08 21.18
N PRO A 234 -10.69 35.14 20.92
CA PRO A 234 -11.70 34.75 21.91
C PRO A 234 -11.79 33.22 22.02
N SER A 235 -12.02 32.74 23.25
CA SER A 235 -12.30 31.32 23.52
C SER A 235 -13.61 30.89 22.85
N ILE A 236 -13.59 29.76 22.13
CA ILE A 236 -14.79 29.13 21.58
C ILE A 236 -15.38 28.20 22.65
N GLU A 237 -16.66 28.37 22.97
CA GLU A 237 -17.38 27.48 23.89
C GLU A 237 -17.78 26.17 23.21
N THR A 238 -17.53 25.05 23.88
CA THR A 238 -17.89 23.71 23.41
C THR A 238 -19.36 23.41 23.68
N THR A 239 -20.25 23.62 22.70
CA THR A 239 -21.65 23.16 22.78
C THR A 239 -21.83 21.78 22.18
N SER A 240 -22.22 20.80 23.02
CA SER A 240 -22.55 19.43 22.63
C SER A 240 -23.82 19.38 21.75
N PRO A 241 -23.84 18.64 20.62
CA PRO A 241 -25.06 18.41 19.85
C PRO A 241 -26.03 17.49 20.59
N GLY A 242 -27.25 17.99 20.85
CA GLY A 242 -28.32 17.24 21.49
C GLY A 242 -28.89 16.13 20.59
N SER A 243 -29.27 15.01 21.20
CA SER A 243 -29.90 13.88 20.54
C SER A 243 -31.37 14.16 20.19
N TYR A 244 -31.71 14.05 18.90
CA TYR A 244 -33.08 14.05 18.41
C TYR A 244 -33.43 12.71 17.74
N PRO A 245 -34.60 12.10 18.02
CA PRO A 245 -35.00 10.84 17.42
C PRO A 245 -35.52 11.03 16.00
N HIS A 246 -34.77 10.56 15.00
CA HIS A 246 -35.28 10.44 13.64
C HIS A 246 -36.35 9.36 13.55
N SER A 247 -37.58 9.77 13.30
CA SER A 247 -38.70 8.87 13.01
C SER A 247 -38.71 8.53 11.53
N TYR A 248 -38.54 7.25 11.18
CA TYR A 248 -38.64 6.78 9.80
C TYR A 248 -40.10 6.80 9.34
N ILE A 249 -40.42 7.70 8.39
CA ILE A 249 -41.66 7.61 7.62
C ILE A 249 -41.30 7.00 6.26
N SER A 250 -41.82 5.80 6.00
CA SER A 250 -41.67 5.12 4.72
C SER A 250 -42.46 5.86 3.64
N PRO A 251 -41.85 6.27 2.51
CA PRO A 251 -42.61 6.76 1.37
C PRO A 251 -43.38 5.61 0.71
N ALA A 252 -44.63 5.86 0.36
CA ALA A 252 -45.51 4.88 -0.29
C ALA A 252 -45.11 4.67 -1.76
N SER A 253 -45.37 3.47 -2.27
CA SER A 253 -45.18 3.12 -3.69
C SER A 253 -46.15 3.91 -4.58
N GLU A 254 -45.62 4.83 -5.39
CA GLU A 254 -46.40 5.60 -6.36
C GLU A 254 -46.31 4.96 -7.75
N SER A 255 -47.48 4.63 -8.32
CA SER A 255 -47.59 3.83 -9.55
C SER A 255 -47.39 4.68 -10.80
N VAL A 256 -46.20 4.64 -11.40
CA VAL A 256 -45.93 5.33 -12.68
C VAL A 256 -46.66 4.64 -13.82
N VAL A 257 -47.54 5.38 -14.50
CA VAL A 257 -48.27 4.93 -15.70
C VAL A 257 -47.37 5.05 -16.93
N ILE A 258 -47.17 3.94 -17.64
CA ILE A 258 -46.35 3.89 -18.86
C ILE A 258 -47.17 4.39 -20.06
N PRO A 259 -46.74 5.42 -20.81
CA PRO A 259 -47.31 5.75 -22.10
C PRO A 259 -46.73 4.84 -23.21
N THR A 260 -47.58 4.36 -24.10
CA THR A 260 -47.20 3.53 -25.25
C THR A 260 -46.59 4.35 -26.39
N PRO A 261 -45.47 3.91 -27.00
CA PRO A 261 -45.01 4.44 -28.28
C PRO A 261 -45.66 3.68 -29.45
N SER A 262 -46.51 4.37 -30.21
CA SER A 262 -46.90 3.97 -31.56
C SER A 262 -46.12 4.80 -32.57
N THR A 263 -45.40 4.15 -33.49
CA THR A 263 -45.35 4.46 -34.94
C THR A 263 -44.18 3.69 -35.57
N SER A 264 -44.49 2.79 -36.50
CA SER A 264 -43.49 2.06 -37.28
C SER A 264 -43.02 2.89 -38.47
N ILE A 265 -41.70 3.02 -38.66
CA ILE A 265 -41.12 3.55 -39.91
C ILE A 265 -40.28 2.43 -40.53
N ILE A 266 -40.66 2.01 -41.73
CA ILE A 266 -39.94 1.00 -42.51
C ILE A 266 -38.85 1.71 -43.31
N ILE A 267 -37.59 1.36 -43.07
CA ILE A 267 -36.47 1.76 -43.92
C ILE A 267 -35.88 0.50 -44.56
N THR A 268 -35.95 0.43 -45.88
CA THR A 268 -35.40 -0.67 -46.69
C THR A 268 -33.89 -0.51 -46.88
N PRO A 269 -33.08 -1.58 -46.75
CA PRO A 269 -31.65 -1.53 -47.04
C PRO A 269 -31.40 -1.49 -48.57
N PRO A 270 -30.34 -0.80 -49.03
CA PRO A 270 -29.97 -0.80 -50.45
C PRO A 270 -29.32 -2.12 -50.88
N THR A 271 -29.71 -2.59 -52.06
CA THR A 271 -29.22 -3.81 -52.70
C THR A 271 -27.77 -3.63 -53.18
N SER A 272 -26.82 -4.43 -52.67
CA SER A 272 -25.44 -4.47 -53.19
C SER A 272 -25.25 -5.64 -54.15
N THR A 273 -24.82 -5.35 -55.37
CA THR A 273 -24.64 -6.34 -56.45
C THR A 273 -23.33 -7.11 -56.29
N TYR A 274 -23.42 -8.41 -56.12
CA TYR A 274 -22.28 -9.33 -56.05
C TYR A 274 -21.68 -9.57 -57.45
N LEU A 275 -20.37 -9.39 -57.63
CA LEU A 275 -19.63 -9.81 -58.81
C LEU A 275 -18.83 -11.10 -58.49
N PRO A 276 -18.79 -12.10 -59.39
CA PRO A 276 -18.18 -13.40 -59.10
C PRO A 276 -16.65 -13.40 -59.25
N LEU A 277 -15.97 -14.23 -58.44
CA LEU A 277 -14.53 -14.49 -58.51
C LEU A 277 -14.16 -15.32 -59.77
N PRO A 278 -12.97 -15.10 -60.36
CA PRO A 278 -12.32 -16.07 -61.25
C PRO A 278 -11.59 -17.17 -60.45
N PRO A 279 -11.34 -18.37 -61.04
CA PRO A 279 -10.86 -19.53 -60.31
C PRO A 279 -9.33 -19.69 -60.22
N TYR A 280 -8.92 -20.42 -59.19
CA TYR A 280 -7.64 -21.09 -58.90
C TYR A 280 -6.57 -21.18 -60.01
N ALA A 281 -5.32 -20.88 -59.62
CA ALA A 281 -4.11 -21.43 -60.22
C ALA A 281 -3.14 -21.93 -59.13
N ASN A 282 -2.72 -23.20 -59.24
CA ASN A 282 -1.72 -23.81 -58.35
C ASN A 282 -0.31 -23.66 -58.93
N THR A 283 0.68 -23.17 -58.18
CA THR A 283 2.09 -23.56 -58.42
C THR A 283 3.03 -23.35 -57.22
N THR A 284 3.58 -24.47 -56.74
CA THR A 284 4.97 -24.74 -56.32
C THR A 284 5.83 -23.72 -55.54
N LEU A 285 6.49 -24.23 -54.49
CA LEU A 285 7.72 -23.68 -53.90
C LEU A 285 8.75 -23.23 -54.96
N SER A 286 9.43 -22.11 -54.70
CA SER A 286 10.77 -21.84 -55.23
C SER A 286 11.61 -21.10 -54.21
N LYS A 287 12.74 -21.71 -53.83
CA LYS A 287 13.76 -21.15 -52.92
C LYS A 287 14.67 -20.21 -53.72
N VAL A 288 14.69 -18.93 -53.39
CA VAL A 288 15.65 -17.95 -53.94
C VAL A 288 16.36 -17.24 -52.78
N SER A 289 17.68 -17.11 -52.89
CA SER A 289 18.58 -16.58 -51.88
C SER A 289 19.38 -15.42 -52.46
N VAL A 290 19.19 -14.20 -51.95
CA VAL A 290 20.00 -13.00 -52.23
C VAL A 290 19.91 -12.02 -51.04
N PRO A 291 20.85 -11.07 -50.87
CA PRO A 291 21.79 -11.15 -49.74
C PRO A 291 21.48 -10.18 -48.59
N ALA A 292 22.14 -10.41 -47.46
CA ALA A 292 22.07 -9.57 -46.28
C ALA A 292 22.60 -8.14 -46.56
N THR A 293 21.71 -7.15 -46.44
CA THR A 293 22.07 -5.75 -46.20
C THR A 293 21.66 -5.43 -44.77
N SER A 294 22.62 -4.98 -43.95
CA SER A 294 22.41 -4.72 -42.53
C SER A 294 21.65 -3.41 -42.29
N THR A 295 20.34 -3.42 -42.47
CA THR A 295 19.46 -2.46 -41.79
C THR A 295 19.43 -2.83 -40.32
N GLN A 296 20.07 -2.00 -39.51
CA GLN A 296 20.04 -2.09 -38.06
C GLN A 296 18.57 -2.05 -37.62
N THR A 297 18.06 -3.18 -37.13
CA THR A 297 16.68 -3.28 -36.66
C THR A 297 16.52 -2.36 -35.47
N SER A 298 15.78 -1.27 -35.64
CA SER A 298 15.15 -0.56 -34.55
C SER A 298 14.44 -1.59 -33.68
N SER A 299 14.91 -1.76 -32.44
CA SER A 299 14.29 -2.65 -31.47
C SER A 299 12.88 -2.13 -31.21
N THR A 300 11.89 -2.80 -31.79
CA THR A 300 10.50 -2.60 -31.42
C THR A 300 10.39 -2.98 -29.95
N CYS A 301 10.24 -1.98 -29.08
CA CYS A 301 9.89 -2.13 -27.67
C CYS A 301 8.57 -2.92 -27.63
N ALA A 302 8.70 -4.24 -27.50
CA ALA A 302 7.56 -5.12 -27.35
C ALA A 302 7.01 -4.87 -25.94
N ALA A 303 5.74 -4.51 -25.84
CA ALA A 303 5.10 -4.22 -24.57
C ALA A 303 5.44 -5.32 -23.56
N THR A 304 6.10 -4.94 -22.47
CA THR A 304 6.46 -5.85 -21.39
C THR A 304 5.17 -6.39 -20.81
N ILE A 305 4.81 -7.63 -21.16
CA ILE A 305 3.68 -8.29 -20.52
C ILE A 305 4.06 -8.46 -19.06
N LEU A 306 3.38 -7.72 -18.19
CA LEU A 306 3.43 -7.85 -16.75
C LEU A 306 2.70 -9.15 -16.34
N THR A 307 3.24 -10.30 -16.79
CA THR A 307 2.83 -11.60 -16.28
C THR A 307 3.19 -11.67 -14.81
N GLY A 308 2.30 -12.23 -13.98
CA GLY A 308 2.33 -12.09 -12.52
C GLY A 308 3.43 -12.83 -11.75
N SER A 309 4.68 -12.64 -12.16
CA SER A 309 5.89 -13.10 -11.48
C SER A 309 7.06 -12.23 -11.93
N SER A 310 7.48 -11.31 -11.05
CA SER A 310 8.73 -10.55 -11.13
C SER A 310 9.08 -9.90 -12.48
N THR A 311 8.58 -8.69 -12.72
CA THR A 311 9.37 -7.69 -13.46
C THR A 311 10.14 -6.82 -12.47
N SER A 312 11.45 -7.07 -12.36
CA SER A 312 12.36 -6.31 -11.51
C SER A 312 12.48 -4.85 -11.97
N GLY A 313 11.89 -3.89 -11.24
CA GLY A 313 12.19 -2.45 -11.31
C GLY A 313 11.91 -1.70 -12.62
N ASN A 314 11.51 -2.39 -13.69
CA ASN A 314 11.28 -1.79 -15.03
C ASN A 314 9.85 -1.25 -15.20
N TYR A 315 9.19 -0.85 -14.11
CA TYR A 315 7.86 -0.25 -14.14
C TYR A 315 7.73 0.84 -13.08
N GLN A 316 6.71 1.71 -13.26
CA GLN A 316 6.21 2.67 -12.29
C GLN A 316 4.73 2.39 -12.03
N TYR A 317 4.32 2.58 -10.78
CA TYR A 317 2.92 2.61 -10.35
C TYR A 317 2.51 4.07 -10.09
N PRO A 318 1.21 4.38 -9.97
CA PRO A 318 0.78 5.74 -9.66
C PRO A 318 1.24 6.18 -8.27
N HIS A 319 1.93 7.33 -8.17
CA HIS A 319 2.29 7.94 -6.88
C HIS A 319 1.20 8.88 -6.35
N LEU A 320 0.19 9.19 -7.17
CA LEU A 320 -1.06 9.83 -6.74
C LEU A 320 -2.22 9.24 -7.53
N ILE A 321 -3.32 8.91 -6.85
CA ILE A 321 -4.58 8.48 -7.46
C ILE A 321 -5.69 9.40 -6.93
N ILE A 322 -6.36 10.14 -7.81
CA ILE A 322 -7.43 11.09 -7.46
C ILE A 322 -8.72 10.70 -8.20
N PRO A 323 -9.74 10.19 -7.49
CA PRO A 323 -11.10 10.12 -8.01
C PRO A 323 -11.67 11.54 -8.17
N VAL A 324 -12.22 11.85 -9.34
CA VAL A 324 -12.99 13.08 -9.59
C VAL A 324 -14.40 12.73 -10.06
N SER A 325 -15.41 13.48 -9.61
CA SER A 325 -16.81 13.16 -9.93
C SER A 325 -17.60 14.40 -10.36
N SER A 326 -18.27 14.28 -11.51
CA SER A 326 -19.19 15.29 -12.05
C SER A 326 -20.44 15.51 -11.17
N SER A 327 -20.73 14.58 -10.25
CA SER A 327 -21.83 14.70 -9.28
C SER A 327 -21.47 15.53 -8.04
N THR A 328 -20.18 15.74 -7.77
CA THR A 328 -19.68 16.63 -6.70
C THR A 328 -18.49 17.44 -7.20
N PRO A 329 -18.69 18.30 -8.23
CA PRO A 329 -17.59 18.67 -9.12
C PRO A 329 -16.55 19.62 -8.49
N SER A 330 -16.95 20.35 -7.45
CA SER A 330 -16.09 21.22 -6.65
C SER A 330 -15.47 20.53 -5.41
N THR A 331 -15.65 19.22 -5.26
CA THR A 331 -15.15 18.44 -4.12
C THR A 331 -13.87 17.68 -4.49
N ALA A 332 -12.80 17.90 -3.73
CA ALA A 332 -11.60 17.07 -3.81
C ALA A 332 -11.81 15.79 -2.99
N ALA A 333 -11.70 14.62 -3.62
CA ALA A 333 -11.74 13.34 -2.90
C ALA A 333 -10.49 13.12 -2.01
N GLY A 334 -9.40 13.83 -2.31
CA GLY A 334 -8.08 13.56 -1.72
C GLY A 334 -7.38 12.39 -2.40
N THR A 335 -6.24 11.97 -1.83
CA THR A 335 -5.51 10.81 -2.32
C THR A 335 -6.27 9.50 -2.07
N SER A 336 -6.17 8.58 -3.02
CA SER A 336 -6.75 7.24 -3.00
C SER A 336 -5.66 6.18 -3.20
N TYR A 337 -5.98 4.93 -2.87
CA TYR A 337 -5.24 3.74 -3.34
C TYR A 337 -6.06 2.93 -4.35
N PHE A 338 -7.26 3.39 -4.67
CA PHE A 338 -8.24 2.73 -5.51
C PHE A 338 -8.51 3.55 -6.76
N GLY A 339 -8.44 2.89 -7.92
CA GLY A 339 -9.01 3.43 -9.14
C GLY A 339 -10.50 3.14 -9.20
N THR A 340 -11.29 4.13 -9.60
CA THR A 340 -12.74 4.02 -9.73
C THR A 340 -13.26 4.76 -10.96
N ILE A 341 -14.08 4.09 -11.76
CA ILE A 341 -14.76 4.69 -12.90
C ILE A 341 -16.23 4.29 -12.94
N SER A 342 -17.06 5.22 -13.38
CA SER A 342 -18.51 5.10 -13.55
C SER A 342 -19.01 6.19 -14.50
N SER A 343 -20.30 6.18 -14.84
CA SER A 343 -20.95 7.23 -15.65
C SER A 343 -20.87 8.67 -15.08
N ASN A 344 -20.36 8.84 -13.85
CA ASN A 344 -20.21 10.14 -13.19
C ASN A 344 -18.87 10.30 -12.44
N THR A 345 -17.94 9.37 -12.59
CA THR A 345 -16.66 9.36 -11.85
C THR A 345 -15.55 8.86 -12.76
N SER A 346 -14.45 9.58 -12.79
CA SER A 346 -13.19 9.18 -13.42
C SER A 346 -12.07 9.16 -12.38
N THR A 347 -10.91 8.59 -12.73
CA THR A 347 -9.72 8.61 -11.87
C THR A 347 -8.52 9.16 -12.62
N ILE A 348 -7.84 10.11 -11.99
CA ILE A 348 -6.57 10.68 -12.47
C ILE A 348 -5.41 10.01 -11.71
N PHE A 349 -4.38 9.61 -12.46
CA PHE A 349 -3.19 8.92 -11.97
C PHE A 349 -1.94 9.73 -12.30
N ASN A 350 -1.18 10.17 -11.28
CA ASN A 350 0.16 10.73 -11.51
C ASN A 350 1.21 9.62 -11.44
N PHE A 351 2.18 9.66 -12.36
CA PHE A 351 3.40 8.85 -12.33
C PHE A 351 4.61 9.77 -12.34
N ASP A 352 5.54 9.58 -11.40
CA ASP A 352 6.85 10.24 -11.45
C ASP A 352 7.82 9.34 -12.21
N ILE A 353 8.28 9.80 -13.38
CA ILE A 353 9.13 9.00 -14.24
C ILE A 353 10.60 9.19 -13.83
N PRO A 354 11.32 8.14 -13.40
CA PRO A 354 12.71 8.28 -12.98
C PRO A 354 13.61 8.88 -14.07
N THR A 355 14.56 9.73 -13.67
CA THR A 355 15.58 10.29 -14.58
C THR A 355 16.43 9.20 -15.26
N SER A 356 16.52 8.01 -14.67
CA SER A 356 17.17 6.83 -15.24
C SER A 356 16.48 6.27 -16.48
N TYR A 357 15.21 6.62 -16.76
CA TYR A 357 14.49 6.21 -17.96
C TYR A 357 14.79 7.13 -19.17
N SER A 358 15.78 8.01 -19.06
CA SER A 358 16.13 8.97 -20.13
C SER A 358 16.62 8.25 -21.39
N GLY A 359 15.94 8.49 -22.51
CA GLY A 359 16.21 7.82 -23.79
C GLY A 359 15.51 6.47 -23.98
N SER A 360 14.73 6.00 -23.00
CA SER A 360 13.92 4.78 -23.08
C SER A 360 12.52 5.03 -23.63
N THR A 361 11.83 3.95 -23.98
CA THR A 361 10.42 3.93 -24.37
C THR A 361 9.56 3.46 -23.20
N CYS A 362 8.54 4.23 -22.87
CA CYS A 362 7.57 3.94 -21.83
C CYS A 362 6.28 3.40 -22.47
N ASN A 363 5.66 2.40 -21.86
CA ASN A 363 4.35 1.88 -22.24
C ASN A 363 3.36 2.09 -21.10
N LEU A 364 2.26 2.82 -21.34
CA LEU A 364 1.13 2.87 -20.43
C LEU A 364 0.29 1.61 -20.63
N ILE A 365 0.06 0.84 -19.57
CA ILE A 365 -0.62 -0.46 -19.63
C ILE A 365 -1.59 -0.61 -18.46
N PHE A 366 -2.82 -1.02 -18.76
CA PHE A 366 -3.81 -1.42 -17.74
C PHE A 366 -3.85 -2.94 -17.62
N LEU A 367 -3.86 -3.45 -16.39
CA LEU A 367 -3.94 -4.87 -16.08
C LEU A 367 -5.24 -5.16 -15.33
N LEU A 368 -6.02 -6.10 -15.86
CA LEU A 368 -7.22 -6.61 -15.21
C LEU A 368 -7.14 -8.15 -15.18
N PRO A 369 -6.34 -8.75 -14.28
CA PRO A 369 -6.29 -10.21 -14.11
C PRO A 369 -7.67 -10.78 -13.73
N LEU A 370 -7.85 -12.10 -13.86
CA LEU A 370 -9.04 -12.76 -13.30
C LEU A 370 -9.00 -12.68 -11.77
N GLN A 371 -10.16 -12.53 -11.11
CA GLN A 371 -10.20 -12.56 -9.63
C GLN A 371 -9.57 -13.83 -9.03
N SER A 372 -9.61 -14.97 -9.72
CA SER A 372 -8.97 -16.22 -9.30
C SER A 372 -7.43 -16.21 -9.37
N GLN A 373 -6.82 -15.14 -9.89
CA GLN A 373 -5.38 -14.92 -9.96
C GLN A 373 -4.90 -13.88 -8.93
N LEU A 374 -5.82 -13.24 -8.22
CA LEU A 374 -5.51 -12.25 -7.18
C LEU A 374 -5.38 -12.93 -5.81
N GLU A 375 -4.38 -12.49 -5.04
CA GLU A 375 -4.10 -13.02 -3.69
C GLU A 375 -4.45 -12.02 -2.58
N THR A 376 -4.18 -10.73 -2.80
CA THR A 376 -4.31 -9.66 -1.78
C THR A 376 -5.29 -8.55 -2.15
N SER A 377 -5.78 -8.53 -3.39
CA SER A 377 -6.74 -7.54 -3.89
C SER A 377 -7.96 -8.21 -4.50
N SER A 378 -8.95 -7.37 -4.82
CA SER A 378 -10.14 -7.72 -5.58
C SER A 378 -10.62 -6.46 -6.29
N TYR A 379 -11.50 -6.63 -7.26
CA TYR A 379 -12.18 -5.53 -7.94
C TYR A 379 -13.66 -5.83 -8.06
N THR A 380 -14.47 -4.78 -8.17
CA THR A 380 -15.84 -4.87 -8.68
C THR A 380 -15.83 -4.37 -10.10
N PHE A 381 -16.24 -5.20 -11.06
CA PHE A 381 -16.29 -4.88 -12.48
C PHE A 381 -17.64 -5.29 -13.07
N SER A 382 -18.27 -4.41 -13.84
CA SER A 382 -19.54 -4.67 -14.52
C SER A 382 -19.77 -3.73 -15.69
N GLY A 383 -20.74 -4.06 -16.55
CA GLY A 383 -21.05 -3.31 -17.77
C GLY A 383 -20.27 -3.85 -18.97
N SER A 384 -20.15 -3.04 -20.00
CA SER A 384 -19.50 -3.38 -21.28
C SER A 384 -17.97 -3.42 -21.23
N GLY A 385 -17.34 -2.79 -20.24
CA GLY A 385 -15.88 -2.72 -20.11
C GLY A 385 -15.22 -1.64 -20.96
N GLY A 386 -16.00 -0.82 -21.66
CA GLY A 386 -15.50 0.37 -22.37
C GLY A 386 -14.91 1.39 -21.41
N VAL A 387 -13.70 1.84 -21.69
CA VAL A 387 -12.97 2.89 -20.95
C VAL A 387 -12.28 3.83 -21.93
N GLU A 388 -12.10 5.08 -21.55
CA GLU A 388 -11.35 6.07 -22.32
C GLU A 388 -10.15 6.51 -21.49
N PHE A 389 -9.02 6.75 -22.16
CA PHE A 389 -7.78 7.21 -21.55
C PHE A 389 -7.31 8.52 -22.17
N GLU A 390 -6.92 9.46 -21.31
CA GLU A 390 -6.40 10.76 -21.71
C GLU A 390 -5.08 11.05 -20.98
N GLN A 391 -4.10 11.64 -21.68
CA GLN A 391 -2.96 12.29 -21.04
C GLN A 391 -3.33 13.73 -20.71
N LEU A 392 -3.08 14.15 -19.47
CA LEU A 392 -3.37 15.51 -19.01
C LEU A 392 -2.14 16.43 -19.10
N SER A 393 -2.39 17.70 -19.37
CA SER A 393 -1.39 18.76 -19.58
C SER A 393 -0.58 19.17 -18.35
N SER A 394 -0.95 18.70 -17.16
CA SER A 394 -0.14 18.82 -15.95
C SER A 394 -0.53 17.77 -14.91
N ALA A 395 0.36 17.56 -13.93
CA ALA A 395 0.11 16.67 -12.81
C ALA A 395 -1.08 17.11 -11.95
N ALA A 396 -1.89 16.15 -11.50
CA ALA A 396 -2.95 16.40 -10.52
C ALA A 396 -2.38 16.62 -9.11
N THR A 397 -3.23 17.06 -8.18
CA THR A 397 -2.90 17.34 -6.79
C THR A 397 -3.91 16.70 -5.84
N GLN A 398 -3.61 16.60 -4.55
CA GLN A 398 -4.59 16.16 -3.54
C GLN A 398 -5.82 17.08 -3.44
N SER A 399 -5.73 18.31 -3.96
CA SER A 399 -6.83 19.28 -4.07
C SER A 399 -7.54 19.26 -5.42
N THR A 400 -7.23 18.29 -6.30
CA THR A 400 -7.88 18.19 -7.60
C THR A 400 -9.33 17.70 -7.46
N THR A 401 -10.21 18.32 -8.22
CA THR A 401 -11.66 18.11 -8.32
C THR A 401 -12.02 18.02 -9.80
N TRP A 402 -13.28 17.69 -10.13
CA TRP A 402 -13.76 17.71 -11.52
C TRP A 402 -13.64 19.12 -12.14
N ASP A 403 -14.07 20.16 -11.42
CA ASP A 403 -14.06 21.56 -11.90
C ASP A 403 -12.64 22.14 -12.13
N ASN A 404 -11.60 21.55 -11.53
CA ASN A 404 -10.22 22.05 -11.62
C ASN A 404 -9.20 21.02 -12.16
N ALA A 405 -9.69 19.89 -12.70
CA ALA A 405 -8.85 18.87 -13.31
C ALA A 405 -7.94 19.49 -14.39
N PRO A 406 -6.65 19.08 -14.46
CA PRO A 406 -5.77 19.50 -15.54
C PRO A 406 -6.39 19.18 -16.91
N GLY A 407 -6.36 20.13 -17.84
CA GLY A 407 -6.96 19.93 -19.17
C GLY A 407 -6.21 18.87 -19.98
N VAL A 408 -6.92 18.23 -20.91
CA VAL A 408 -6.37 17.18 -21.80
C VAL A 408 -5.24 17.74 -22.67
N GLU A 409 -4.09 17.06 -22.64
CA GLU A 409 -2.98 17.28 -23.58
C GLU A 409 -3.14 16.41 -24.83
N LYS A 410 -3.53 15.15 -24.64
CA LYS A 410 -3.68 14.17 -25.70
C LYS A 410 -4.70 13.09 -25.32
N ASP A 411 -5.73 12.96 -26.14
CA ASP A 411 -6.61 11.80 -26.20
C ASP A 411 -5.81 10.55 -26.63
N LEU A 412 -5.88 9.47 -25.83
CA LEU A 412 -5.23 8.17 -26.11
C LEU A 412 -6.22 7.15 -26.67
N GLY A 413 -7.52 7.45 -26.67
CA GLY A 413 -8.60 6.68 -27.27
C GLY A 413 -9.43 5.82 -26.31
N GLU A 414 -10.46 5.20 -26.88
CA GLU A 414 -11.31 4.22 -26.21
C GLU A 414 -10.72 2.79 -26.31
N PHE A 415 -10.80 2.06 -25.20
CA PHE A 415 -10.37 0.67 -25.04
C PHE A 415 -11.48 -0.17 -24.42
N THR A 416 -11.36 -1.50 -24.50
CA THR A 416 -12.28 -2.42 -23.81
C THR A 416 -11.49 -3.30 -22.86
N LEU A 417 -11.72 -3.12 -21.55
CA LEU A 417 -11.16 -3.97 -20.52
C LEU A 417 -11.93 -5.29 -20.42
N SER A 418 -11.24 -6.36 -20.07
CA SER A 418 -11.82 -7.68 -19.83
C SER A 418 -11.07 -8.40 -18.72
N GLU A 419 -11.75 -9.24 -17.94
CA GLU A 419 -11.08 -10.02 -16.90
C GLU A 419 -10.07 -11.00 -17.52
N GLY A 420 -8.87 -11.09 -16.93
CA GLY A 420 -7.73 -11.83 -17.47
C GLY A 420 -6.94 -11.11 -18.57
N SER A 421 -7.13 -9.79 -18.77
CA SER A 421 -6.47 -9.03 -19.85
C SER A 421 -5.30 -8.15 -19.39
N SER A 422 -4.45 -7.81 -20.35
CA SER A 422 -3.42 -6.77 -20.25
C SER A 422 -3.56 -5.87 -21.47
N THR A 423 -3.95 -4.63 -21.25
CA THR A 423 -4.32 -3.68 -22.30
C THR A 423 -3.24 -2.60 -22.42
N LEU A 424 -2.44 -2.68 -23.48
CA LEU A 424 -1.54 -1.60 -23.86
C LEU A 424 -2.37 -0.39 -24.30
N ILE A 425 -2.17 0.74 -23.64
CA ILE A 425 -2.86 2.00 -23.95
C ILE A 425 -2.03 2.80 -24.96
N GLU A 426 -0.77 3.08 -24.65
CA GLU A 426 0.11 3.85 -25.53
C GLU A 426 1.59 3.52 -25.30
N SER A 427 2.40 3.62 -26.36
CA SER A 427 3.87 3.56 -26.31
C SER A 427 4.47 4.94 -26.65
N PHE A 428 5.25 5.52 -25.76
CA PHE A 428 5.77 6.89 -25.86
C PHE A 428 7.21 7.02 -25.38
N ALA A 429 7.92 8.08 -25.72
CA ALA A 429 9.25 8.33 -25.16
C ALA A 429 9.14 8.67 -23.66
N CYS A 430 9.93 8.01 -22.81
CA CYS A 430 9.85 8.24 -21.36
C CYS A 430 10.19 9.71 -21.01
N PRO A 431 9.27 10.47 -20.36
CA PRO A 431 9.51 11.85 -19.93
C PRO A 431 10.31 11.85 -18.63
N ALA A 432 11.54 11.34 -18.70
CA ALA A 432 12.40 11.07 -17.56
C ALA A 432 12.67 12.33 -16.69
N GLY A 433 12.51 12.19 -15.38
CA GLY A 433 12.61 13.27 -14.40
C GLY A 433 11.37 14.15 -14.28
N GLN A 434 10.23 13.76 -14.86
CA GLN A 434 8.97 14.51 -14.84
C GLN A 434 7.82 13.69 -14.24
N THR A 435 6.86 14.39 -13.64
CA THR A 435 5.54 13.83 -13.31
C THR A 435 4.62 13.96 -14.51
N VAL A 436 3.98 12.86 -14.93
CA VAL A 436 2.91 12.86 -15.93
C VAL A 436 1.61 12.38 -15.33
N ALA A 437 0.48 12.86 -15.85
CA ALA A 437 -0.85 12.48 -15.40
C ALA A 437 -1.68 11.88 -16.54
N PHE A 438 -2.43 10.83 -16.20
CA PHE A 438 -3.39 10.19 -17.08
C PHE A 438 -4.74 10.09 -16.40
N GLU A 439 -5.82 10.37 -17.12
CA GLU A 439 -7.19 10.12 -16.67
C GLU A 439 -7.72 8.83 -17.30
N MET A 440 -8.46 8.05 -16.51
CA MET A 440 -9.29 6.94 -16.98
C MET A 440 -10.75 7.26 -16.67
N SER A 441 -11.61 7.20 -17.69
CA SER A 441 -13.05 7.41 -17.58
C SER A 441 -13.83 6.17 -18.04
N ALA A 442 -15.11 6.06 -17.68
CA ALA A 442 -15.98 4.97 -18.13
C ALA A 442 -16.72 5.37 -19.42
N VAL A 443 -16.63 4.52 -20.45
CA VAL A 443 -17.46 4.62 -21.64
C VAL A 443 -18.71 3.75 -21.45
N GLY A 444 -19.88 4.33 -21.66
CA GLY A 444 -21.17 3.62 -21.59
C GLY A 444 -21.60 3.27 -20.16
N ASP A 445 -21.82 1.98 -19.91
CA ASP A 445 -22.34 1.43 -18.65
C ASP A 445 -21.25 0.82 -17.75
N THR A 446 -19.97 0.96 -18.12
CA THR A 446 -18.85 0.40 -17.38
C THR A 446 -18.77 0.96 -15.95
N TYR A 447 -18.63 0.05 -15.00
CA TYR A 447 -18.23 0.35 -13.64
C TYR A 447 -17.03 -0.53 -13.28
N LEU A 448 -15.98 0.10 -12.76
CA LEU A 448 -14.81 -0.58 -12.23
C LEU A 448 -14.36 0.11 -10.95
N TYR A 449 -14.14 -0.66 -9.90
CA TYR A 449 -13.53 -0.22 -8.64
C TYR A 449 -12.49 -1.26 -8.21
N TYR A 450 -11.24 -0.87 -8.08
CA TYR A 450 -10.12 -1.78 -7.81
C TYR A 450 -9.06 -1.12 -6.90
N PHE A 451 -8.36 -1.92 -6.09
CA PHE A 451 -7.15 -1.48 -5.41
C PHE A 451 -5.95 -1.64 -6.34
N GLN A 452 -5.11 -0.61 -6.47
CA GLN A 452 -3.89 -0.68 -7.28
C GLN A 452 -2.87 -1.61 -6.61
N ASP A 453 -2.73 -2.84 -7.11
CA ASP A 453 -1.99 -3.93 -6.45
C ASP A 453 -0.89 -4.51 -7.33
N TRP A 454 0.31 -4.71 -6.78
CA TRP A 454 1.41 -5.35 -7.47
C TRP A 454 1.53 -6.87 -7.19
N ASN A 455 0.95 -7.34 -6.08
CA ASN A 455 1.10 -8.73 -5.63
C ASN A 455 0.52 -9.73 -6.64
N PRO A 456 1.02 -10.98 -6.66
CA PRO A 456 1.66 -11.57 -7.82
C PRO A 456 1.07 -11.23 -9.19
N SER A 457 -0.24 -11.33 -9.39
CA SER A 457 -0.93 -10.84 -10.61
C SER A 457 -1.31 -9.37 -10.47
N PRO A 458 -0.57 -8.41 -11.07
CA PRO A 458 -0.77 -7.00 -10.77
C PRO A 458 -2.09 -6.48 -11.37
N LEU A 459 -2.73 -5.55 -10.68
CA LEU A 459 -4.05 -5.02 -10.95
C LEU A 459 -4.01 -3.48 -10.98
N GLY A 460 -4.41 -2.90 -12.11
CA GLY A 460 -4.48 -1.46 -12.30
C GLY A 460 -3.58 -0.91 -13.40
N LEU A 461 -3.28 0.38 -13.31
CA LEU A 461 -2.55 1.14 -14.34
C LEU A 461 -1.05 1.20 -14.00
N TYR A 462 -0.20 0.97 -15.00
CA TYR A 462 1.26 0.97 -14.86
C TYR A 462 1.93 1.65 -16.04
N ILE A 463 3.14 2.14 -15.83
CA ILE A 463 4.07 2.48 -16.91
C ILE A 463 5.21 1.46 -16.89
N THR A 464 5.50 0.80 -18.00
CA THR A 464 6.65 -0.12 -18.13
C THR A 464 7.70 0.44 -19.08
N VAL A 465 8.95 -0.03 -18.99
CA VAL A 465 10.07 0.44 -19.82
C VAL A 465 10.59 -0.63 -20.78
N CYS A 466 10.83 -0.23 -22.02
CA CYS A 466 11.82 -0.85 -22.92
C CYS A 466 12.60 0.19 -23.77
#